data_AF-R7TW90-F1
#
_entry.id   AF-R7TW90-F1
#
_cell.length_a   1.000
_cell.length_b   1.000
_cell.length_c   1.000
_cell.angle_alpha   90.00
_cell.angle_beta   90.00
_cell.angle_gamma   90.00
#
_symmetry.space_group_name_H-M   'P 1'
#
loop_
_entity.id
_entity.type
_entity.pdbx_description
1 polymer ?
#
loop_
_entity_poly.entity_id
_entity_poly.type
_entity_poly.pdbx_seq_one_letter_code
_entity_poly.pdbx_strand_id
1 'polypeptide(L)'
;MSGLGGQHGPRSNADTDPLEYPFTSEFGLVFDKQTSGNRVFDYNLEGMAHYGMLADEIQDIREQASSRVYEAVMNSAEAYLQMWERAEGNTNVAYVDPLEPFVKIFNRKANRCMDINGHDNNLVNGANVQLWDCDDESFDQHWIFNKETEMFENRADRNKCLDNRGQAYNNGEVVIWDCVDSDNLRWTYSMNTLASKHDPNIVADAYNYDNGSNVGQWEYHGRRWQEWELRPESAIHRWVDFRDKRKGKCWDVTDGNTANGTKIQLKSCNASTEQQWYFDPVKGTIKSQLS
;
A
#
# COMPACT_ATOMS: atom_id res chain seq x y z
N MET A 1 -1.47 9.73 31.18
CA MET A 1 -1.88 10.48 29.97
C MET A 1 -2.14 9.46 28.87
N SER A 2 -3.37 8.96 28.80
CA SER A 2 -3.80 8.00 27.78
C SER A 2 -4.76 8.73 26.86
N GLY A 3 -4.36 8.89 25.59
CA GLY A 3 -5.25 9.14 24.45
C GLY A 3 -6.05 10.45 24.51
N LEU A 4 -5.42 11.54 24.07
CA LEU A 4 -5.93 12.59 23.18
C LEU A 4 -4.87 13.69 23.16
N GLY A 5 -4.58 14.26 21.99
CA GLY A 5 -3.90 15.56 21.92
C GLY A 5 -4.73 16.64 22.63
N GLY A 6 -4.23 17.87 22.72
CA GLY A 6 -5.00 18.96 23.34
C GLY A 6 -6.40 19.08 22.70
N GLN A 7 -7.44 18.81 23.49
CA GLN A 7 -8.84 18.97 23.08
C GLN A 7 -9.28 20.42 23.28
N HIS A 8 -10.39 20.82 22.64
CA HIS A 8 -10.91 22.17 22.83
C HIS A 8 -11.54 22.31 24.22
N GLY A 9 -11.32 23.48 24.82
CA GLY A 9 -12.06 23.90 26.00
C GLY A 9 -13.51 24.27 25.66
N PRO A 10 -14.29 24.70 26.66
CA PRO A 10 -15.69 25.09 26.45
C PRO A 10 -15.81 26.24 25.45
N ARG A 11 -16.96 26.33 24.77
CA ARG A 11 -17.28 27.46 23.89
C ARG A 11 -17.29 28.76 24.69
N SER A 12 -16.86 29.85 24.06
CA SER A 12 -16.80 31.17 24.70
C SER A 12 -18.16 31.75 25.10
N ASN A 13 -19.25 31.26 24.51
CA ASN A 13 -20.63 31.67 24.81
C ASN A 13 -21.43 30.62 25.60
N ALA A 14 -20.79 29.56 26.12
CA ALA A 14 -21.48 28.52 26.88
C ALA A 14 -22.22 29.03 28.12
N ASP A 15 -21.77 30.15 28.72
CA ASP A 15 -22.46 30.79 29.86
C ASP A 15 -23.81 31.44 29.47
N THR A 16 -23.98 31.80 28.20
CA THR A 16 -25.16 32.52 27.68
C THR A 16 -26.03 31.68 26.76
N ASP A 17 -25.44 30.65 26.15
CA ASP A 17 -26.07 29.74 25.20
C ASP A 17 -25.46 28.33 25.39
N PRO A 18 -25.80 27.67 26.51
CA PRO A 18 -25.27 26.37 26.88
C PRO A 18 -25.89 25.24 26.07
N LEU A 19 -25.16 24.12 25.96
CA LEU A 19 -25.77 22.83 25.65
C LEU A 19 -26.68 22.41 26.81
N GLU A 20 -27.96 22.20 26.52
CA GLU A 20 -28.98 21.82 27.49
C GLU A 20 -29.05 20.30 27.69
N TYR A 21 -29.19 19.86 28.95
CA TYR A 21 -29.29 18.45 29.32
C TYR A 21 -30.63 18.14 30.03
N PRO A 22 -31.19 16.93 29.86
CA PRO A 22 -30.76 15.93 28.88
C PRO A 22 -31.12 16.35 27.45
N PHE A 23 -30.34 15.91 26.47
CA PHE A 23 -30.66 16.10 25.06
C PHE A 23 -31.04 14.77 24.40
N THR A 24 -31.79 14.85 23.30
CA THR A 24 -32.16 13.69 22.48
C THR A 24 -31.43 13.76 21.14
N SER A 25 -30.60 12.77 20.87
CA SER A 25 -29.93 12.60 19.59
C SER A 25 -30.94 12.42 18.45
N GLU A 26 -30.48 12.59 17.21
CA GLU A 26 -31.27 12.31 16.00
C GLU A 26 -31.76 10.86 15.88
N PHE A 27 -31.12 9.92 16.60
CA PHE A 27 -31.52 8.51 16.64
C PHE A 27 -32.52 8.20 17.77
N GLY A 28 -32.99 9.23 18.51
CA GLY A 28 -33.95 9.08 19.61
C GLY A 28 -33.35 8.62 20.93
N LEU A 29 -32.01 8.55 21.03
CA LEU A 29 -31.31 8.26 22.28
C LEU A 29 -31.23 9.51 23.14
N VAL A 30 -31.54 9.37 24.43
CA VAL A 30 -31.47 10.44 25.44
C VAL A 30 -30.11 10.38 26.14
N PHE A 31 -29.44 11.52 26.24
CA PHE A 31 -28.14 11.66 26.88
C PHE A 31 -28.23 12.64 28.05
N ASP A 32 -27.86 12.15 29.23
CA ASP A 32 -27.54 12.97 30.40
C ASP A 32 -26.05 13.35 30.37
N LYS A 33 -25.63 14.23 31.28
CA LYS A 33 -24.22 14.56 31.49
C LYS A 33 -23.39 13.29 31.72
N GLN A 34 -22.30 13.15 30.96
CA GLN A 34 -21.41 12.00 31.07
C GLN A 34 -20.93 11.82 32.52
N THR A 35 -21.08 10.61 33.05
CA THR A 35 -20.59 10.26 34.39
C THR A 35 -19.60 9.10 34.28
N SER A 36 -18.42 9.25 34.88
CA SER A 36 -17.40 8.21 34.96
C SER A 36 -16.91 8.06 36.39
N GLY A 37 -17.20 6.91 37.00
CA GLY A 37 -16.99 6.68 38.43
C GLY A 37 -17.77 7.70 39.26
N ASN A 38 -17.06 8.51 40.05
CA ASN A 38 -17.64 9.52 40.94
C ASN A 38 -17.62 10.94 40.33
N ARG A 39 -17.27 11.10 39.05
CA ARG A 39 -17.18 12.40 38.38
C ARG A 39 -18.27 12.54 37.34
N VAL A 40 -18.98 13.65 37.39
CA VAL A 40 -19.91 14.13 36.35
C VAL A 40 -19.16 15.19 35.55
N PHE A 41 -19.15 15.05 34.23
CA PHE A 41 -18.52 15.99 33.31
C PHE A 41 -19.57 16.94 32.73
N ASP A 42 -19.19 18.20 32.56
CA ASP A 42 -20.06 19.23 32.00
C ASP A 42 -19.40 19.88 30.80
N TYR A 43 -19.93 19.59 29.61
CA TYR A 43 -19.38 20.11 28.36
C TYR A 43 -19.31 21.64 28.33
N ASN A 44 -20.25 22.33 28.97
CA ASN A 44 -20.28 23.79 29.00
C ASN A 44 -19.16 24.40 29.84
N LEU A 45 -18.61 23.65 30.80
CA LEU A 45 -17.54 24.10 31.69
C LEU A 45 -16.17 23.56 31.27
N GLU A 46 -16.14 22.37 30.68
CA GLU A 46 -14.92 21.60 30.48
C GLU A 46 -14.58 21.38 29.00
N GLY A 47 -15.55 21.56 28.08
CA GLY A 47 -15.41 21.20 26.68
C GLY A 47 -15.21 19.69 26.49
N MET A 48 -14.35 19.31 25.53
CA MET A 48 -14.02 17.90 25.26
C MET A 48 -12.98 17.38 26.25
N ALA A 49 -13.42 17.00 27.45
CA ALA A 49 -12.52 16.46 28.47
C ALA A 49 -11.96 15.06 28.15
N HIS A 50 -12.73 14.22 27.44
CA HIS A 50 -12.35 12.87 27.01
C HIS A 50 -13.32 12.31 25.95
N TYR A 51 -12.99 11.16 25.34
CA TYR A 51 -13.81 10.50 24.30
C TYR A 51 -15.27 10.18 24.66
N GLY A 52 -15.61 10.17 25.96
CA GLY A 52 -16.97 9.91 26.40
C GLY A 52 -17.91 11.10 26.19
N MET A 53 -17.36 12.29 25.91
CA MET A 53 -18.09 13.53 25.66
C MET A 53 -18.39 13.75 24.17
N LEU A 54 -18.12 12.77 23.30
CA LEU A 54 -18.30 12.91 21.85
C LEU A 54 -19.77 13.13 21.48
N ALA A 55 -20.71 12.54 22.23
CA ALA A 55 -22.14 12.75 22.02
C ALA A 55 -22.52 14.22 22.29
N ASP A 56 -21.98 14.80 23.36
CA ASP A 56 -22.15 16.18 23.78
C ASP A 56 -21.57 17.13 22.72
N GLU A 57 -20.36 16.85 22.21
CA GLU A 57 -19.74 17.61 21.12
C GLU A 57 -20.58 17.58 19.84
N ILE A 58 -21.07 16.41 19.42
CA ILE A 58 -21.89 16.28 18.20
C ILE A 58 -23.20 17.03 18.35
N GLN A 59 -23.85 16.95 19.52
CA GLN A 59 -25.07 17.71 19.77
C GLN A 59 -24.82 19.21 19.80
N ASP A 60 -23.73 19.67 20.43
CA ASP A 60 -23.36 21.08 20.43
C ASP A 60 -23.09 21.60 19.01
N ILE A 61 -22.39 20.82 18.17
CA ILE A 61 -22.20 21.15 16.74
C ILE A 61 -23.56 21.24 16.02
N ARG A 62 -24.49 20.33 16.32
CA ARG A 62 -25.83 20.33 15.71
C ARG A 62 -26.61 21.59 16.00
N GLU A 63 -26.53 22.09 17.24
CA GLU A 63 -27.29 23.27 17.69
C GLU A 63 -26.60 24.58 17.30
N GLN A 64 -25.27 24.61 17.29
CA GLN A 64 -24.49 25.84 17.21
C GLN A 64 -23.88 26.10 15.84
N ALA A 65 -23.65 25.05 15.03
CA ALA A 65 -23.08 25.19 13.70
C ALA A 65 -24.14 25.23 12.61
N SER A 66 -23.74 25.66 11.41
CA SER A 66 -24.60 25.54 10.23
C SER A 66 -24.88 24.08 9.89
N SER A 67 -26.04 23.77 9.31
CA SER A 67 -26.39 22.42 8.83
C SER A 67 -25.29 21.77 7.99
N ARG A 68 -24.61 22.55 7.14
CA ARG A 68 -23.48 22.09 6.32
C ARG A 68 -22.32 21.50 7.14
N VAL A 69 -22.01 22.09 8.29
CA VAL A 69 -20.92 21.61 9.16
C VAL A 69 -21.34 20.33 9.84
N TYR A 70 -22.56 20.29 10.38
CA TYR A 70 -23.11 19.09 10.98
C TYR A 70 -23.17 17.91 10.00
N GLU A 71 -23.71 18.14 8.80
CA GLU A 71 -23.76 17.15 7.73
C GLU A 71 -22.37 16.69 7.30
N ALA A 72 -21.37 17.58 7.26
CA ALA A 72 -20.00 17.19 6.93
C ALA A 72 -19.38 16.27 7.99
N VAL A 73 -19.67 16.49 9.28
CA VAL A 73 -19.24 15.60 10.37
C VAL A 73 -19.92 14.24 10.22
N MET A 74 -21.24 14.22 10.07
CA MET A 74 -22.03 12.98 9.99
C MET A 74 -21.75 12.16 8.72
N ASN A 75 -21.45 12.83 7.59
CA ASN A 75 -21.13 12.17 6.32
C ASN A 75 -19.61 11.96 6.13
N SER A 76 -18.77 12.25 7.13
CA SER A 76 -17.31 12.21 6.98
C SER A 76 -16.79 10.83 6.57
N ALA A 77 -17.35 9.75 7.13
CA ALA A 77 -17.00 8.38 6.77
C ALA A 77 -17.35 8.06 5.31
N GLU A 78 -18.55 8.43 4.87
CA GLU A 78 -18.99 8.26 3.48
C GLU A 78 -18.13 9.09 2.51
N ALA A 79 -17.82 10.34 2.87
CA ALA A 79 -16.95 11.19 2.08
C ALA A 79 -15.55 10.58 1.90
N TYR A 80 -15.03 9.90 2.92
CA TYR A 80 -13.77 9.16 2.84
C TYR A 80 -13.86 7.97 1.89
N LEU A 81 -14.93 7.17 1.96
CA LEU A 81 -15.16 6.05 1.04
C LEU A 81 -15.26 6.51 -0.41
N GLN A 82 -16.07 7.54 -0.68
CA GLN A 82 -16.19 8.10 -2.02
C GLN A 82 -14.87 8.71 -2.53
N MET A 83 -14.05 9.31 -1.65
CA MET A 83 -12.72 9.77 -2.02
C MET A 83 -11.83 8.61 -2.45
N TRP A 84 -11.86 7.50 -1.71
CA TRP A 84 -11.12 6.28 -2.04
C TRP A 84 -11.58 5.67 -3.36
N GLU A 85 -12.88 5.48 -3.57
CA GLU A 85 -13.42 4.95 -4.82
C GLU A 85 -13.02 5.81 -6.03
N ARG A 86 -13.07 7.14 -5.88
CA ARG A 86 -12.59 8.07 -6.92
C ARG A 86 -11.08 7.94 -7.16
N ALA A 87 -10.29 7.67 -6.13
CA ALA A 87 -8.85 7.48 -6.27
C ALA A 87 -8.51 6.17 -6.98
N GLU A 88 -9.15 5.06 -6.62
CA GLU A 88 -8.95 3.76 -7.27
C GLU A 88 -9.46 3.72 -8.71
N GLY A 89 -10.58 4.39 -8.99
CA GLY A 89 -11.14 4.48 -10.34
C GLY A 89 -10.46 5.52 -11.25
N ASN A 90 -9.48 6.27 -10.75
CA ASN A 90 -8.83 7.32 -11.53
C ASN A 90 -7.85 6.71 -12.55
N THR A 91 -8.09 6.94 -13.84
CA THR A 91 -7.20 6.48 -14.93
C THR A 91 -6.37 7.62 -15.53
N ASN A 92 -6.44 8.83 -14.96
CA ASN A 92 -5.70 9.97 -15.45
C ASN A 92 -4.21 9.86 -15.06
N VAL A 93 -3.37 9.57 -16.06
CA VAL A 93 -1.91 9.42 -15.96
C VAL A 93 -1.16 10.63 -15.35
N ALA A 94 -1.82 11.78 -15.17
CA ALA A 94 -1.25 12.90 -14.41
C ALA A 94 -1.27 12.69 -12.88
N TYR A 95 -2.10 11.76 -12.40
CA TYR A 95 -2.36 11.51 -10.97
C TYR A 95 -2.19 10.04 -10.57
N VAL A 96 -2.01 9.13 -11.52
CA VAL A 96 -1.64 7.74 -11.29
C VAL A 96 -0.27 7.46 -11.89
N ASP A 97 0.48 6.53 -11.29
CA ASP A 97 1.73 6.05 -11.89
C ASP A 97 1.38 5.41 -13.25
N PRO A 98 1.84 5.96 -14.39
CA PRO A 98 1.49 5.42 -15.70
C PRO A 98 2.22 4.12 -16.01
N LEU A 99 3.20 3.73 -15.17
CA LEU A 99 3.92 2.48 -15.33
C LEU A 99 3.09 1.32 -14.79
N GLU A 100 3.21 0.17 -15.45
CA GLU A 100 2.59 -1.05 -14.95
C GLU A 100 3.08 -1.35 -13.51
N PRO A 101 2.15 -1.65 -12.58
CA PRO A 101 2.42 -1.76 -11.16
C PRO A 101 3.04 -3.11 -10.83
N PHE A 102 4.16 -3.43 -11.48
CA PHE A 102 4.93 -4.61 -11.15
C PHE A 102 5.39 -4.54 -9.70
N VAL A 103 5.42 -5.70 -9.07
CA VAL A 103 5.84 -5.90 -7.70
C VAL A 103 6.86 -7.01 -7.64
N LYS A 104 7.79 -6.88 -6.71
CA LYS A 104 8.55 -8.02 -6.20
C LYS A 104 7.80 -8.62 -5.02
N ILE A 105 7.59 -9.92 -5.04
CA ILE A 105 7.01 -10.65 -3.92
C ILE A 105 8.15 -10.96 -2.93
N PHE A 106 8.32 -10.10 -1.94
CA PHE A 106 9.47 -10.12 -1.04
C PHE A 106 9.18 -10.89 0.25
N ASN A 107 10.02 -11.87 0.58
CA ASN A 107 9.96 -12.55 1.87
C ASN A 107 10.69 -11.75 2.96
N ARG A 108 9.96 -11.34 4.01
CA ARG A 108 10.52 -10.52 5.09
C ARG A 108 11.58 -11.23 5.91
N LYS A 109 11.45 -12.54 6.10
CA LYS A 109 12.41 -13.32 6.89
C LYS A 109 13.70 -13.57 6.12
N ALA A 110 13.59 -13.94 4.86
CA ALA A 110 14.74 -14.29 4.03
C ALA A 110 15.46 -13.07 3.44
N ASN A 111 14.81 -11.90 3.43
CA ASN A 111 15.29 -10.69 2.76
C ASN A 111 15.57 -10.93 1.26
N ARG A 112 14.65 -11.65 0.61
CA ARG A 112 14.78 -12.19 -0.75
C ARG A 112 13.45 -12.15 -1.48
N CYS A 113 13.49 -12.25 -2.80
CA CYS A 113 12.32 -12.16 -3.67
C CYS A 113 11.94 -13.53 -4.24
N MET A 114 10.65 -13.73 -4.53
CA MET A 114 10.22 -14.88 -5.34
C MET A 114 10.80 -14.75 -6.75
N ASP A 115 11.49 -15.80 -7.17
CA ASP A 115 12.34 -15.87 -8.35
C ASP A 115 12.02 -17.16 -9.13
N ILE A 116 12.11 -17.11 -10.45
CA ILE A 116 11.93 -18.32 -11.26
C ILE A 116 13.30 -18.94 -11.46
N ASN A 117 13.47 -20.16 -10.96
CA ASN A 117 14.74 -20.84 -11.05
C ASN A 117 15.22 -20.96 -12.50
N GLY A 118 16.42 -20.44 -12.80
CA GLY A 118 16.97 -20.39 -14.16
C GLY A 118 16.86 -19.03 -14.84
N HIS A 119 16.39 -17.98 -14.13
CA HIS A 119 16.28 -16.59 -14.59
C HIS A 119 15.29 -16.44 -15.76
N ASP A 120 15.30 -15.27 -16.41
CA ASP A 120 14.50 -14.89 -17.60
C ASP A 120 14.46 -15.93 -18.75
N ASN A 121 15.36 -16.92 -18.78
CA ASN A 121 15.45 -17.90 -19.85
C ASN A 121 14.71 -19.22 -19.56
N ASN A 122 14.23 -19.44 -18.33
CA ASN A 122 13.57 -20.69 -17.94
C ASN A 122 12.07 -20.52 -17.63
N LEU A 123 11.32 -20.04 -18.62
CA LEU A 123 9.89 -19.78 -18.52
C LEU A 123 9.06 -20.94 -19.08
N VAL A 124 9.33 -22.17 -18.62
CA VAL A 124 8.57 -23.36 -19.00
C VAL A 124 7.57 -23.75 -17.91
N ASN A 125 6.46 -24.38 -18.31
CA ASN A 125 5.48 -24.89 -17.35
C ASN A 125 6.14 -25.86 -16.35
N GLY A 126 5.94 -25.61 -15.07
CA GLY A 126 6.54 -26.36 -13.97
C GLY A 126 7.93 -25.88 -13.57
N ALA A 127 8.46 -24.79 -14.13
CA ALA A 127 9.67 -24.17 -13.59
C ALA A 127 9.43 -23.72 -12.15
N ASN A 128 10.38 -24.05 -11.28
CA ASN A 128 10.23 -23.89 -9.84
C ASN A 128 10.32 -22.42 -9.42
N VAL A 129 9.51 -22.02 -8.44
CA VAL A 129 9.66 -20.75 -7.75
C VAL A 129 10.53 -20.93 -6.52
N GLN A 130 11.54 -20.08 -6.41
CA GLN A 130 12.54 -20.10 -5.34
C GLN A 130 12.71 -18.72 -4.72
N LEU A 131 13.54 -18.64 -3.68
CA LEU A 131 14.06 -17.39 -3.16
C LEU A 131 15.38 -17.06 -3.82
N TRP A 132 15.53 -15.81 -4.22
CA TRP A 132 16.81 -15.26 -4.66
C TRP A 132 16.98 -13.82 -4.18
N ASP A 133 18.22 -13.35 -4.17
CA ASP A 133 18.49 -11.95 -3.88
C ASP A 133 17.72 -11.09 -4.89
N CYS A 134 17.04 -10.07 -4.37
CA CYS A 134 16.19 -9.22 -5.17
C CYS A 134 17.02 -8.42 -6.17
N ASP A 135 16.74 -8.60 -7.44
CA ASP A 135 17.37 -7.86 -8.54
C ASP A 135 16.32 -6.94 -9.19
N ASP A 136 16.73 -5.78 -9.71
CA ASP A 136 15.88 -4.87 -10.48
C ASP A 136 15.97 -5.15 -11.99
N GLU A 137 16.99 -5.90 -12.43
CA GLU A 137 17.23 -6.23 -13.83
C GLU A 137 16.65 -7.60 -14.24
N SER A 138 16.39 -8.50 -13.28
CA SER A 138 15.80 -9.84 -13.51
C SER A 138 14.28 -9.77 -13.64
N PHE A 139 13.74 -9.87 -14.86
CA PHE A 139 12.30 -9.77 -15.11
C PHE A 139 11.52 -10.96 -14.56
N ASP A 140 12.16 -12.10 -14.36
CA ASP A 140 11.54 -13.28 -13.78
C ASP A 140 11.20 -13.13 -12.28
N GLN A 141 11.75 -12.15 -11.57
CA GLN A 141 11.39 -11.81 -10.18
C GLN A 141 10.23 -10.80 -10.06
N HIS A 142 9.73 -10.32 -11.19
CA HIS A 142 8.77 -9.23 -11.27
C HIS A 142 7.39 -9.74 -11.66
N TRP A 143 6.38 -9.37 -10.86
CA TRP A 143 5.04 -9.91 -10.97
C TRP A 143 4.02 -8.80 -11.05
N ILE A 144 2.90 -9.03 -11.72
CA ILE A 144 1.74 -8.16 -11.65
C ILE A 144 0.56 -8.95 -11.13
N PHE A 145 -0.14 -8.40 -10.14
CA PHE A 145 -1.37 -9.00 -9.64
C PHE A 145 -2.55 -8.48 -10.46
N ASN A 146 -3.12 -9.35 -11.29
CA ASN A 146 -4.33 -9.05 -12.04
C ASN A 146 -5.55 -9.27 -11.14
N LYS A 147 -6.16 -8.18 -10.68
CA LYS A 147 -7.32 -8.23 -9.77
C LYS A 147 -8.56 -8.88 -10.40
N GLU A 148 -8.71 -8.86 -11.72
CA GLU A 148 -9.86 -9.45 -12.40
C GLU A 148 -9.76 -10.98 -12.43
N THR A 149 -8.55 -11.51 -12.64
CA THR A 149 -8.31 -12.96 -12.73
C THR A 149 -7.82 -13.58 -11.42
N GLU A 150 -7.42 -12.75 -10.45
CA GLU A 150 -6.75 -13.12 -9.19
C GLU A 150 -5.41 -13.85 -9.38
N MET A 151 -4.74 -13.61 -10.50
CA MET A 151 -3.47 -14.27 -10.86
C MET A 151 -2.27 -13.33 -10.71
N PHE A 152 -1.13 -13.90 -10.32
CA PHE A 152 0.16 -13.23 -10.43
C PHE A 152 0.80 -13.62 -11.77
N GLU A 153 0.83 -12.69 -12.71
CA GLU A 153 1.44 -12.88 -14.04
C GLU A 153 2.90 -12.41 -14.00
N ASN A 154 3.81 -13.18 -14.60
CA ASN A 154 5.23 -12.86 -14.60
C ASN A 154 5.57 -11.79 -15.65
N ARG A 155 6.52 -10.90 -15.34
CA ARG A 155 6.94 -9.83 -16.25
C ARG A 155 7.73 -10.33 -17.45
N ALA A 156 8.51 -11.40 -17.31
CA ALA A 156 9.32 -11.95 -18.41
C ALA A 156 8.46 -12.66 -19.48
N ASP A 157 7.37 -13.32 -19.08
CA ASP A 157 6.30 -13.82 -19.98
C ASP A 157 4.93 -13.68 -19.29
N ARG A 158 4.09 -12.79 -19.82
CA ARG A 158 2.74 -12.49 -19.29
C ARG A 158 1.75 -13.64 -19.42
N ASN A 159 2.09 -14.68 -20.17
CA ASN A 159 1.30 -15.91 -20.21
C ASN A 159 1.72 -16.90 -19.11
N LYS A 160 2.69 -16.56 -18.25
CA LYS A 160 3.09 -17.41 -17.11
C LYS A 160 2.56 -16.85 -15.81
N CYS A 161 1.85 -17.69 -15.08
CA CYS A 161 1.18 -17.38 -13.84
C CYS A 161 1.75 -18.21 -12.69
N LEU A 162 1.75 -17.64 -11.47
CA LEU A 162 2.11 -18.35 -10.25
C LEU A 162 1.10 -19.46 -9.97
N ASP A 163 1.58 -20.70 -9.93
CA ASP A 163 0.75 -21.91 -9.89
C ASP A 163 1.14 -22.77 -8.68
N ASN A 164 0.13 -23.24 -7.97
CA ASN A 164 0.30 -24.10 -6.80
C ASN A 164 0.40 -25.61 -7.16
N ARG A 165 0.73 -25.89 -8.42
CA ARG A 165 0.83 -27.20 -9.08
C ARG A 165 -0.46 -28.03 -9.03
N GLY A 166 -1.60 -27.34 -9.09
CA GLY A 166 -2.93 -27.96 -9.18
C GLY A 166 -3.58 -28.37 -7.86
N GLN A 167 -2.88 -28.26 -6.71
CA GLN A 167 -3.38 -28.72 -5.41
C GLN A 167 -2.82 -27.90 -4.25
N ALA A 168 -3.64 -27.68 -3.22
CA ALA A 168 -3.26 -26.97 -2.00
C ALA A 168 -3.09 -27.97 -0.84
N TYR A 169 -1.85 -28.21 -0.40
CA TYR A 169 -1.53 -29.10 0.72
C TYR A 169 -0.14 -28.78 1.32
N ASN A 170 0.13 -29.26 2.54
CA ASN A 170 1.44 -29.13 3.18
C ASN A 170 2.52 -29.82 2.35
N ASN A 171 3.65 -29.15 2.15
CA ASN A 171 4.74 -29.59 1.29
C ASN A 171 4.40 -29.53 -0.23
N GLY A 172 3.33 -28.82 -0.60
CA GLY A 172 3.01 -28.54 -2.00
C GLY A 172 4.06 -27.64 -2.66
N GLU A 173 4.19 -27.74 -3.98
CA GLU A 173 5.11 -26.91 -4.76
C GLU A 173 4.45 -25.59 -5.18
N VAL A 174 5.28 -24.61 -5.47
CA VAL A 174 4.88 -23.38 -6.18
C VAL A 174 5.77 -23.28 -7.41
N VAL A 175 5.13 -23.19 -8.57
CA VAL A 175 5.78 -23.19 -9.88
C VAL A 175 5.18 -22.07 -10.74
N ILE A 176 5.66 -21.92 -11.97
CA ILE A 176 4.91 -21.18 -13.00
C ILE A 176 4.19 -22.13 -13.94
N TRP A 177 3.08 -21.68 -14.50
CA TRP A 177 2.35 -22.39 -15.53
C TRP A 177 1.68 -21.41 -16.49
N ASP A 178 1.26 -21.88 -17.66
CA ASP A 178 0.45 -21.09 -18.57
C ASP A 178 -0.81 -20.57 -17.85
N CYS A 179 -1.06 -19.27 -17.97
CA CYS A 179 -2.23 -18.62 -17.40
C CYS A 179 -3.51 -19.18 -18.03
N VAL A 180 -4.26 -19.95 -17.25
CA VAL A 180 -5.53 -20.56 -17.63
C VAL A 180 -6.58 -20.33 -16.54
N ASP A 181 -7.86 -20.39 -16.90
CA ASP A 181 -8.96 -20.23 -15.97
C ASP A 181 -9.08 -21.44 -15.03
N SER A 182 -8.30 -21.40 -13.93
CA SER A 182 -8.30 -22.45 -12.91
C SER A 182 -7.82 -21.91 -11.56
N ASP A 183 -8.38 -22.45 -10.48
CA ASP A 183 -8.15 -21.96 -9.12
C ASP A 183 -6.72 -22.21 -8.60
N ASN A 184 -5.98 -23.15 -9.19
CA ASN A 184 -4.58 -23.41 -8.84
C ASN A 184 -3.62 -22.27 -9.22
N LEU A 185 -4.04 -21.34 -10.08
CA LEU A 185 -3.26 -20.15 -10.45
C LEU A 185 -3.71 -18.90 -9.70
N ARG A 186 -4.72 -19.02 -8.84
CA ARG A 186 -5.34 -17.90 -8.15
C ARG A 186 -4.88 -17.79 -6.71
N TRP A 187 -4.58 -16.56 -6.30
CA TRP A 187 -4.04 -16.28 -4.98
C TRP A 187 -4.76 -15.10 -4.35
N THR A 188 -5.15 -15.25 -3.08
CA THR A 188 -5.65 -14.14 -2.28
C THR A 188 -4.49 -13.54 -1.50
N TYR A 189 -4.24 -12.25 -1.69
CA TYR A 189 -3.25 -11.51 -0.90
C TYR A 189 -3.95 -10.68 0.20
N SER A 190 -3.70 -11.01 1.46
CA SER A 190 -4.22 -10.26 2.61
C SER A 190 -3.27 -10.37 3.80
N MET A 191 -3.10 -9.30 4.56
CA MET A 191 -2.24 -9.27 5.75
C MET A 191 -0.83 -9.86 5.51
N ASN A 192 -0.19 -9.52 4.38
CA ASN A 192 1.11 -10.05 3.95
C ASN A 192 1.14 -11.57 3.72
N THR A 193 0.01 -12.20 3.48
CA THR A 193 -0.10 -13.65 3.25
C THR A 193 -0.63 -13.89 1.85
N LEU A 194 -0.01 -14.83 1.12
CA LEU A 194 -0.47 -15.31 -0.18
C LEU A 194 -1.14 -16.67 0.01
N ALA A 195 -2.47 -16.67 0.06
CA ALA A 195 -3.26 -17.88 0.25
C ALA A 195 -3.75 -18.44 -1.09
N SER A 196 -3.71 -19.75 -1.25
CA SER A 196 -4.27 -20.41 -2.44
C SER A 196 -5.79 -20.20 -2.50
N LYS A 197 -6.34 -20.01 -3.70
CA LYS A 197 -7.81 -19.99 -3.89
C LYS A 197 -8.45 -21.35 -3.60
N HIS A 198 -7.73 -22.46 -3.82
CA HIS A 198 -8.23 -23.80 -3.55
C HIS A 198 -8.50 -24.07 -2.06
N ASP A 199 -7.59 -23.62 -1.19
CA ASP A 199 -7.75 -23.69 0.25
C ASP A 199 -7.05 -22.48 0.89
N PRO A 200 -7.79 -21.53 1.50
CA PRO A 200 -7.21 -20.33 2.07
C PRO A 200 -6.35 -20.61 3.31
N ASN A 201 -6.37 -21.82 3.88
CA ASN A 201 -5.48 -22.20 4.97
C ASN A 201 -4.10 -22.63 4.46
N ILE A 202 -3.94 -22.93 3.18
CA ILE A 202 -2.66 -23.27 2.57
C ILE A 202 -2.09 -22.03 1.89
N VAL A 203 -0.91 -21.62 2.34
CA VAL A 203 -0.28 -20.35 1.95
C VAL A 203 1.11 -20.60 1.38
N ALA A 204 1.59 -19.65 0.58
CA ALA A 204 2.97 -19.67 0.10
C ALA A 204 3.95 -19.59 1.29
N ASP A 205 4.95 -20.47 1.30
CA ASP A 205 5.85 -20.68 2.42
C ASP A 205 7.30 -20.81 1.94
N ALA A 206 8.21 -20.05 2.53
CA ALA A 206 9.64 -20.20 2.28
C ALA A 206 10.26 -21.25 3.23
N TYR A 207 10.71 -22.38 2.68
CA TYR A 207 11.20 -23.50 3.49
C TYR A 207 12.57 -23.23 4.12
N ASN A 208 13.39 -22.44 3.46
CA ASN A 208 14.70 -21.98 3.91
C ASN A 208 14.90 -20.52 3.49
N TYR A 209 16.06 -19.94 3.79
CA TYR A 209 16.28 -18.49 3.65
C TYR A 209 17.42 -18.09 2.72
N ASP A 210 18.15 -19.03 2.13
CA ASP A 210 19.29 -18.74 1.24
C ASP A 210 18.85 -18.65 -0.23
N ASN A 211 19.74 -18.15 -1.10
CA ASN A 211 19.51 -18.18 -2.54
C ASN A 211 19.32 -19.63 -3.02
N GLY A 212 18.28 -19.86 -3.81
CA GLY A 212 17.84 -21.17 -4.27
C GLY A 212 16.95 -21.92 -3.27
N SER A 213 16.60 -21.32 -2.14
CA SER A 213 15.65 -21.94 -1.21
C SER A 213 14.27 -22.06 -1.84
N ASN A 214 13.64 -23.22 -1.66
CA ASN A 214 12.34 -23.46 -2.25
C ASN A 214 11.25 -22.56 -1.66
N VAL A 215 10.36 -22.07 -2.53
CA VAL A 215 9.06 -21.55 -2.15
C VAL A 215 8.02 -22.63 -2.43
N GLY A 216 7.32 -23.05 -1.40
CA GLY A 216 6.30 -24.09 -1.48
C GLY A 216 5.01 -23.64 -0.82
N GLN A 217 4.23 -24.61 -0.37
CA GLN A 217 2.95 -24.41 0.27
C GLN A 217 2.92 -25.08 1.65
N TRP A 218 2.37 -24.37 2.63
CA TRP A 218 2.15 -24.91 3.96
C TRP A 218 0.92 -24.29 4.61
N GLU A 219 0.35 -25.01 5.57
CA GLU A 219 -0.72 -24.52 6.43
C GLU A 219 -0.29 -23.23 7.13
N TYR A 220 -1.17 -22.24 7.12
CA TYR A 220 -0.93 -20.96 7.75
C TYR A 220 -0.68 -21.15 9.25
N HIS A 221 0.46 -20.63 9.71
CA HIS A 221 0.87 -20.70 11.11
C HIS A 221 1.46 -19.38 11.63
N GLY A 222 1.28 -18.28 10.88
CA GLY A 222 1.64 -16.93 11.31
C GLY A 222 3.14 -16.70 11.55
N ARG A 223 3.99 -17.48 10.88
CA ARG A 223 5.45 -17.34 10.97
C ARG A 223 5.96 -16.41 9.89
N ARG A 224 7.09 -15.74 10.17
CA ARG A 224 7.67 -14.72 9.26
C ARG A 224 8.09 -15.22 7.88
N TRP A 225 8.22 -16.52 7.67
CA TRP A 225 8.53 -17.10 6.36
C TRP A 225 7.29 -17.28 5.48
N GLN A 226 6.09 -17.10 6.02
CA GLN A 226 4.81 -16.94 5.29
C GLN A 226 4.44 -15.46 5.08
N GLU A 227 5.28 -14.53 5.54
CA GLU A 227 5.07 -13.09 5.37
C GLU A 227 5.74 -12.59 4.09
N TRP A 228 4.89 -12.26 3.12
CA TRP A 228 5.24 -11.74 1.82
C TRP A 228 4.80 -10.29 1.70
N GLU A 229 5.72 -9.42 1.29
CA GLU A 229 5.47 -8.01 1.04
C GLU A 229 5.47 -7.80 -0.48
N LEU A 230 4.35 -7.32 -1.04
CA LEU A 230 4.33 -6.86 -2.42
C LEU A 230 5.03 -5.51 -2.49
N ARG A 231 6.29 -5.52 -2.92
CA ARG A 231 7.11 -4.30 -3.05
C ARG A 231 6.91 -3.72 -4.43
N PRO A 232 6.23 -2.56 -4.57
CA PRO A 232 6.03 -1.94 -5.87
C PRO A 232 7.39 -1.54 -6.46
N GLU A 233 7.58 -1.88 -7.73
CA GLU A 233 8.66 -1.37 -8.57
C GLU A 233 8.38 0.04 -9.10
N SER A 234 7.50 0.81 -8.43
CA SER A 234 7.13 2.19 -8.77
C SER A 234 8.28 2.92 -9.43
N ALA A 235 8.02 3.79 -10.42
CA ALA A 235 9.01 4.49 -11.28
C ALA A 235 10.30 4.97 -10.59
N ILE A 236 10.23 5.21 -9.28
CA ILE A 236 11.31 5.33 -8.30
C ILE A 236 12.48 4.33 -8.54
N HIS A 237 12.22 3.03 -8.78
CA HIS A 237 13.25 2.00 -9.01
C HIS A 237 13.58 1.78 -10.49
N ARG A 238 13.29 2.74 -11.37
CA ARG A 238 13.64 2.68 -12.80
C ARG A 238 14.49 3.88 -13.18
N TRP A 239 15.24 3.73 -14.27
CA TRP A 239 15.85 4.87 -14.95
C TRP A 239 14.72 5.72 -15.54
N VAL A 240 14.58 6.94 -15.02
CA VAL A 240 13.53 7.89 -15.43
C VAL A 240 14.13 9.24 -15.78
N ASP A 241 13.41 10.01 -16.61
CA ASP A 241 13.69 11.42 -16.81
C ASP A 241 12.99 12.27 -15.73
N PHE A 242 13.77 12.98 -14.90
CA PHE A 242 13.20 13.99 -14.01
C PHE A 242 12.91 15.27 -14.79
N ARG A 243 11.63 15.54 -15.04
CA ARG A 243 11.18 16.70 -15.82
C ARG A 243 10.73 17.86 -14.92
N ASP A 244 11.30 19.04 -15.15
CA ASP A 244 10.80 20.28 -14.56
C ASP A 244 9.40 20.60 -15.12
N LYS A 245 8.40 20.62 -14.24
CA LYS A 245 7.00 20.85 -14.60
C LYS A 245 6.75 22.20 -15.30
N ARG A 246 7.56 23.22 -15.03
CA ARG A 246 7.37 24.58 -15.57
C ARG A 246 7.94 24.74 -16.98
N LYS A 247 9.10 24.15 -17.24
CA LYS A 247 9.85 24.31 -18.49
C LYS A 247 9.76 23.10 -19.42
N GLY A 248 9.26 21.96 -18.92
CA GLY A 248 9.23 20.70 -19.68
C GLY A 248 10.62 20.17 -20.02
N LYS A 249 11.66 20.59 -19.28
CA LYS A 249 13.07 20.21 -19.48
C LYS A 249 13.48 19.13 -18.49
N CYS A 250 14.40 18.26 -18.91
CA CYS A 250 14.86 17.13 -18.13
C CYS A 250 16.17 17.46 -17.39
N TRP A 251 16.34 16.86 -16.20
CA TRP A 251 17.62 16.83 -15.51
C TRP A 251 18.65 16.10 -16.37
N ASP A 252 19.83 16.70 -16.53
CA ASP A 252 20.85 16.29 -17.49
C ASP A 252 22.23 16.47 -16.86
N VAL A 253 23.08 15.44 -16.90
CA VAL A 253 24.49 15.58 -16.49
C VAL A 253 25.20 16.48 -17.49
N THR A 254 25.73 17.62 -17.04
CA THR A 254 26.36 18.59 -17.94
C THR A 254 27.45 17.94 -18.78
N ASP A 255 27.27 18.01 -20.10
CA ASP A 255 28.15 17.45 -21.13
C ASP A 255 28.43 15.94 -21.00
N GLY A 256 27.58 15.20 -20.27
CA GLY A 256 27.77 13.77 -19.99
C GLY A 256 29.02 13.44 -19.17
N ASN A 257 29.55 14.42 -18.43
CA ASN A 257 30.80 14.25 -17.68
C ASN A 257 30.59 13.52 -16.35
N THR A 258 31.19 12.34 -16.19
CA THR A 258 31.06 11.48 -14.99
C THR A 258 32.00 11.86 -13.83
N ALA A 259 32.78 12.93 -13.96
CA ALA A 259 33.67 13.39 -12.90
C ALA A 259 32.90 13.86 -11.65
N ASN A 260 33.46 13.59 -10.46
CA ASN A 260 32.91 14.08 -9.20
C ASN A 260 32.81 15.61 -9.19
N GLY A 261 31.62 16.13 -8.85
CA GLY A 261 31.34 17.56 -8.86
C GLY A 261 30.81 18.11 -10.19
N THR A 262 30.61 17.27 -11.21
CA THR A 262 29.86 17.67 -12.41
C THR A 262 28.47 18.18 -12.01
N LYS A 263 28.07 19.32 -12.59
CA LYS A 263 26.78 19.93 -12.34
C LYS A 263 25.67 19.23 -13.10
N ILE A 264 24.46 19.32 -12.57
CA ILE A 264 23.24 18.89 -13.25
C ILE A 264 22.54 20.13 -13.82
N GLN A 265 22.09 20.03 -15.07
CA GLN A 265 21.43 21.12 -15.79
C GLN A 265 20.01 20.73 -16.23
N LEU A 266 19.20 21.72 -16.61
CA LEU A 266 17.92 21.51 -17.26
C LEU A 266 18.07 21.65 -18.78
N LYS A 267 17.99 20.53 -19.50
CA LYS A 267 18.14 20.47 -20.96
C LYS A 267 16.87 19.95 -21.63
N SER A 268 16.72 20.19 -22.93
CA SER A 268 15.63 19.60 -23.70
C SER A 268 15.67 18.07 -23.56
N CYS A 269 14.52 17.49 -23.23
CA CYS A 269 14.39 16.05 -23.04
C CYS A 269 14.69 15.33 -24.36
N ASN A 270 15.63 14.40 -24.36
CA ASN A 270 16.06 13.67 -25.55
C ASN A 270 16.27 12.16 -25.31
N ALA A 271 15.91 11.68 -24.11
CA ALA A 271 16.05 10.27 -23.67
C ALA A 271 17.48 9.73 -23.72
N SER A 272 18.49 10.61 -23.72
CA SER A 272 19.89 10.19 -23.64
C SER A 272 20.24 9.69 -22.24
N THR A 273 21.29 8.88 -22.13
CA THR A 273 21.74 8.27 -20.86
C THR A 273 22.14 9.34 -19.83
N GLU A 274 22.59 10.51 -20.26
CA GLU A 274 22.87 11.66 -19.39
C GLU A 274 21.62 12.24 -18.71
N GLN A 275 20.42 11.88 -19.19
CA GLN A 275 19.13 12.32 -18.66
C GLN A 275 18.38 11.24 -17.90
N GLN A 276 18.99 10.08 -17.72
CA GLN A 276 18.41 8.95 -17.03
C GLN A 276 18.91 8.89 -15.58
N TRP A 277 17.96 8.78 -14.66
CA TRP A 277 18.19 8.83 -13.23
C TRP A 277 17.49 7.69 -12.50
N TYR A 278 18.17 7.10 -11.51
CA TYR A 278 17.63 6.06 -10.65
C TYR A 278 17.56 6.60 -9.21
N PHE A 279 16.40 6.54 -8.57
CA PHE A 279 16.25 6.94 -7.18
C PHE A 279 16.18 5.70 -6.29
N ASP A 280 17.17 5.51 -5.43
CA ASP A 280 17.18 4.44 -4.41
C ASP A 280 16.43 4.95 -3.17
N PRO A 281 15.16 4.52 -2.92
CA PRO A 281 14.40 4.99 -1.76
C PRO A 281 14.89 4.40 -0.44
N VAL A 282 15.64 3.29 -0.47
CA VAL A 282 16.22 2.67 0.73
C VAL A 282 17.40 3.49 1.23
N LYS A 283 18.27 3.96 0.32
CA LYS A 283 19.43 4.79 0.65
C LYS A 283 19.14 6.29 0.62
N GLY A 284 18.04 6.70 0.00
CA GLY A 284 17.71 8.11 -0.22
C GLY A 284 18.64 8.80 -1.21
N THR A 285 19.18 8.05 -2.19
CA THR A 285 20.18 8.56 -3.15
C THR A 285 19.65 8.53 -4.57
N ILE A 286 20.00 9.54 -5.38
CA ILE A 286 19.74 9.56 -6.82
C ILE A 286 21.05 9.30 -7.56
N LYS A 287 21.05 8.36 -8.50
CA LYS A 287 22.20 7.98 -9.34
C LYS A 287 21.93 8.34 -10.80
N SER A 288 22.98 8.65 -11.55
CA SER A 288 22.91 8.85 -13.01
C SER A 288 23.21 7.53 -13.72
N GLN A 289 22.63 7.32 -14.90
CA GLN A 289 22.90 6.10 -15.69
C GLN A 289 24.32 6.07 -16.26
N LEU A 290 25.01 7.21 -16.29
CA LEU A 290 26.39 7.29 -16.77
C LEU A 290 27.42 6.71 -15.78
N SER A 291 27.03 6.41 -14.54
CA SER A 291 27.93 6.05 -13.43
C SER A 291 27.74 4.63 -12.95
#